data_AF-A0A9D0H1A6-F1
#
_entry.id   AF-A0A9D0H1A6-F1
#
_cell.length_a   1.000
_cell.length_b   1.000
_cell.length_c   1.000
_cell.angle_alpha   90.00
_cell.angle_beta   90.00
_cell.angle_gamma   90.00
#
_symmetry.space_group_name_H-M   'P 1'
#
loop_
_entity.id
_entity.type
_entity.pdbx_description
1 polymer ?
#
loop_
_entity_poly.entity_id
_entity_poly.type
_entity_poly.pdbx_seq_one_letter_code
_entity_poly.pdbx_strand_id
1 'polypeptide(L)'
;MRITGLYPRRYFWYKFFNSLFTGLSIGSIFTIYAPLKPSIYSVGGVLLAVGMLIVAKFYEKLMTLRIFFFIALFVELVILVLVSYFLIRPYTYSTALFVYAGYQLTFVFGSYLVRTETLFLRKKRLLSLADMYKQAGYLLGLVVSFVFYRSLDIFFMVKTNQEKVYDIHFVLLVVEILIIVLLVRSFRIRID
;
A
#
# COMPACT_ATOMS: atom_id res chain seq x y z
N MET A 1 -13.63 19.08 10.98
CA MET A 1 -13.46 18.37 9.69
C MET A 1 -14.54 17.30 9.51
N ARG A 2 -15.46 17.49 8.56
CA ARG A 2 -16.51 16.52 8.18
C ARG A 2 -16.23 15.96 6.79
N ILE A 3 -16.44 14.65 6.61
CA ILE A 3 -16.33 13.99 5.30
C ILE A 3 -17.72 13.70 4.79
N THR A 4 -18.05 14.31 3.65
CA THR A 4 -19.42 14.45 3.16
C THR A 4 -19.69 13.66 1.89
N GLY A 5 -18.66 13.09 1.25
CA GLY A 5 -18.83 12.28 0.05
C GLY A 5 -17.52 11.76 -0.53
N LEU A 6 -17.65 10.88 -1.52
CA LEU A 6 -16.57 10.29 -2.30
C LEU A 6 -16.71 10.73 -3.76
N TYR A 7 -15.62 11.12 -4.41
CA TYR A 7 -15.56 11.44 -5.84
C TYR A 7 -15.06 10.21 -6.62
N PRO A 8 -15.93 9.41 -7.27
CA PRO A 8 -15.55 8.10 -7.79
C PRO A 8 -14.40 8.14 -8.80
N ARG A 9 -14.40 9.13 -9.72
CA ARG A 9 -13.32 9.27 -10.71
C ARG A 9 -11.94 9.49 -10.08
N ARG A 10 -11.86 10.33 -9.05
CA ARG A 10 -10.59 10.60 -8.33
C ARG A 10 -10.18 9.39 -7.50
N TYR A 11 -11.16 8.72 -6.90
CA TYR A 11 -10.95 7.49 -6.15
C TYR A 11 -10.37 6.37 -7.02
N PHE A 12 -10.83 6.20 -8.26
CA PHE A 12 -10.27 5.20 -9.18
C PHE A 12 -8.80 5.44 -9.49
N TRP A 13 -8.40 6.70 -9.70
CA TRP A 13 -6.99 7.05 -9.87
C TRP A 13 -6.16 6.78 -8.62
N TYR A 14 -6.67 7.11 -7.43
CA TYR A 14 -6.04 6.69 -6.18
C TYR A 14 -5.81 5.17 -6.14
N LYS A 15 -6.84 4.36 -6.44
CA LYS A 15 -6.71 2.88 -6.44
C LYS A 15 -5.74 2.36 -7.49
N PHE A 16 -5.67 3.00 -8.65
CA PHE A 16 -4.70 2.69 -9.69
C PHE A 16 -3.27 2.91 -9.18
N PHE A 17 -2.96 4.09 -8.64
CA PHE A 17 -1.60 4.39 -8.15
C PHE A 17 -1.24 3.55 -6.92
N ASN A 18 -2.18 3.32 -6.00
CA ASN A 18 -1.97 2.43 -4.86
C ASN A 18 -1.67 0.98 -5.31
N SER A 19 -2.33 0.48 -6.36
CA SER A 19 -2.02 -0.86 -6.90
C SER A 19 -0.72 -0.88 -7.71
N LEU A 20 -0.38 0.23 -8.37
CA LEU A 20 0.89 0.43 -9.05
C LEU A 20 2.07 0.38 -8.07
N PHE A 21 1.94 1.00 -6.90
CA PHE A 21 2.93 0.90 -5.82
C PHE A 21 3.18 -0.56 -5.43
N THR A 22 2.12 -1.35 -5.24
CA THR A 22 2.23 -2.78 -4.94
C THR A 22 2.95 -3.55 -6.05
N GLY A 23 2.65 -3.26 -7.32
CA GLY A 23 3.33 -3.86 -8.46
C GLY A 23 4.81 -3.49 -8.53
N LEU A 24 5.17 -2.24 -8.19
CA LEU A 24 6.56 -1.79 -8.13
C LEU A 24 7.34 -2.47 -7.00
N SER A 25 6.73 -2.62 -5.83
CA SER A 25 7.40 -3.04 -4.60
C SER A 25 7.47 -4.56 -4.39
N ILE A 26 6.65 -5.38 -5.07
CA ILE A 26 6.58 -6.82 -4.78
C ILE A 26 7.93 -7.54 -4.87
N GLY A 27 8.79 -7.16 -5.83
CA GLY A 27 10.13 -7.75 -5.99
C GLY A 27 11.12 -7.32 -4.90
N SER A 28 10.95 -6.13 -4.31
CA SER A 28 11.88 -5.62 -3.30
C SER A 28 11.78 -6.38 -1.98
N ILE A 29 10.58 -6.87 -1.66
CA ILE A 29 10.28 -7.59 -0.42
C ILE A 29 11.24 -8.75 -0.17
N PHE A 30 11.58 -9.52 -1.22
CA PHE A 30 12.49 -10.66 -1.10
C PHE A 30 13.90 -10.26 -0.63
N THR A 31 14.37 -9.10 -1.06
CA THR A 31 15.69 -8.59 -0.67
C THR A 31 15.66 -7.94 0.71
N ILE A 32 14.58 -7.20 1.03
CA ILE A 32 14.42 -6.56 2.35
C ILE A 32 14.28 -7.62 3.45
N TYR A 33 13.52 -8.69 3.20
CA TYR A 33 13.22 -9.70 4.23
C TYR A 33 14.22 -10.85 4.29
N ALA A 34 15.26 -10.85 3.46
CA ALA A 34 16.34 -11.83 3.49
C ALA A 34 16.88 -12.17 4.90
N PRO A 35 17.04 -11.23 5.85
CA PRO A 35 17.56 -11.56 7.18
C PRO A 35 16.52 -12.15 8.15
N LEU A 36 15.24 -12.24 7.78
CA LEU A 36 14.16 -12.74 8.66
C LEU A 36 14.04 -14.27 8.58
N LYS A 37 13.95 -14.92 9.75
CA LYS A 37 13.76 -16.37 9.86
C LYS A 37 12.30 -16.78 9.57
N PRO A 38 12.03 -17.98 9.03
CA PRO A 38 10.68 -18.52 8.81
C PRO A 38 9.73 -18.39 10.01
N SER A 39 10.23 -18.62 11.23
CA SER A 39 9.42 -18.53 12.46
C SER A 39 8.84 -17.14 12.72
N ILE A 40 9.53 -16.07 12.27
CA ILE A 40 9.05 -14.69 12.40
C ILE A 40 7.80 -14.50 11.54
N TYR A 41 7.77 -15.07 10.33
CA TYR A 41 6.61 -14.99 9.46
C TYR A 41 5.41 -15.74 10.03
N SER A 42 5.64 -16.87 10.71
CA SER A 42 4.57 -17.60 11.41
C SER A 42 3.96 -16.78 12.54
N VAL A 43 4.80 -16.16 13.39
CA VAL A 43 4.31 -15.30 14.48
C VAL A 43 3.57 -14.08 13.93
N GLY A 44 4.13 -13.41 12.91
CA GLY A 44 3.47 -12.28 12.26
C GLY A 44 2.14 -12.67 11.62
N GLY A 45 2.04 -13.86 11.02
CA GLY A 45 0.78 -14.39 10.48
C GLY A 45 -0.29 -14.63 11.55
N VAL A 46 0.08 -15.15 12.72
CA VAL A 46 -0.83 -15.30 13.87
C VAL A 46 -1.32 -13.92 14.34
N LEU A 47 -0.40 -12.97 14.51
CA LEU A 47 -0.75 -11.60 14.93
C LEU A 47 -1.65 -10.89 13.92
N LEU A 48 -1.37 -11.05 12.61
CA LEU A 48 -2.21 -10.56 11.53
C LEU A 48 -3.63 -11.16 11.63
N ALA A 49 -3.75 -12.48 11.81
CA ALA A 49 -5.05 -13.15 11.92
C ALA A 49 -5.85 -12.65 13.12
N VAL A 50 -5.21 -12.51 14.29
CA VAL A 50 -5.83 -11.94 15.49
C VAL A 50 -6.27 -10.49 15.23
N GLY A 51 -5.42 -9.67 14.61
CA GLY A 51 -5.75 -8.29 14.25
C GLY A 51 -6.96 -8.21 13.33
N MET A 52 -7.00 -9.02 12.27
CA MET A 52 -8.14 -9.07 11.35
C MET A 52 -9.44 -9.48 12.07
N LEU A 53 -9.39 -10.45 12.99
CA LEU A 53 -10.54 -10.84 13.81
C LEU A 53 -11.04 -9.70 14.70
N ILE A 54 -10.12 -8.96 15.32
CA ILE A 54 -10.46 -7.79 16.14
C ILE A 54 -11.16 -6.74 15.28
N VAL A 55 -10.60 -6.36 14.12
CA VAL A 55 -11.23 -5.36 13.24
C VAL A 55 -12.61 -5.85 12.77
N ALA A 56 -12.74 -7.14 12.42
CA ALA A 56 -14.01 -7.75 11.99
C ALA A 56 -15.12 -7.60 13.03
N LYS A 57 -14.81 -7.77 14.32
CA LYS A 57 -15.77 -7.59 15.42
C LYS A 57 -16.36 -6.18 15.48
N PHE A 58 -15.66 -5.17 14.97
CA PHE A 58 -16.09 -3.77 15.01
C PHE A 58 -16.61 -3.22 13.68
N TYR A 59 -16.84 -4.07 12.67
CA TYR A 59 -17.27 -3.62 11.34
C TYR A 59 -18.49 -2.70 11.34
N GLU A 60 -19.52 -3.00 12.14
CA GLU A 60 -20.72 -2.15 12.22
C GLU A 60 -20.40 -0.70 12.57
N LYS A 61 -19.45 -0.48 13.48
CA LYS A 61 -19.02 0.86 13.89
C LYS A 61 -18.03 1.48 12.90
N LEU A 62 -17.18 0.66 12.29
CA LEU A 62 -16.11 1.13 11.41
C LEU A 62 -16.60 1.49 9.99
N MET A 63 -17.70 0.91 9.50
CA MET A 63 -18.19 1.10 8.12
C MET A 63 -18.90 2.45 7.88
N THR A 64 -18.33 3.53 8.39
CA THR A 64 -18.75 4.90 8.10
C THR A 64 -17.73 5.57 7.17
N LEU A 65 -18.20 6.50 6.33
CA LEU A 65 -17.33 7.15 5.33
C LEU A 65 -16.17 7.90 5.97
N ARG A 66 -16.42 8.49 7.15
CA ARG A 66 -15.41 9.21 7.93
C ARG A 66 -14.31 8.25 8.39
N ILE A 67 -14.66 7.13 9.03
CA ILE A 67 -13.68 6.17 9.53
C ILE A 67 -12.93 5.51 8.37
N PHE A 68 -13.64 5.21 7.28
CA PHE A 68 -13.03 4.68 6.06
C PHE A 68 -11.89 5.57 5.54
N PHE A 69 -12.12 6.89 5.45
CA PHE A 69 -11.07 7.83 5.08
C PHE A 69 -9.90 7.82 6.06
N PHE A 70 -10.15 7.88 7.37
CA PHE A 70 -9.07 7.92 8.35
C PHE A 70 -8.25 6.63 8.38
N ILE A 71 -8.88 5.47 8.23
CA ILE A 71 -8.17 4.19 8.15
C ILE A 71 -7.38 4.10 6.85
N ALA A 72 -7.98 4.49 5.71
CA ALA A 72 -7.24 4.54 4.44
C ALA A 72 -6.02 5.45 4.55
N LEU A 73 -6.19 6.67 5.07
CA LEU A 73 -5.08 7.62 5.24
C LEU A 73 -4.02 7.09 6.21
N PHE A 74 -4.44 6.47 7.32
CA PHE A 74 -3.53 5.83 8.27
C PHE A 74 -2.67 4.76 7.59
N VAL A 75 -3.29 3.90 6.77
CA VAL A 75 -2.57 2.86 6.03
C VAL A 75 -1.52 3.46 5.10
N GLU A 76 -1.87 4.45 4.28
CA GLU A 76 -0.89 5.12 3.40
C GLU A 76 0.22 5.81 4.21
N LEU A 77 -0.11 6.48 5.33
CA LEU A 77 0.90 7.09 6.20
C LEU A 77 1.87 6.06 6.80
N VAL A 78 1.39 4.87 7.16
CA VAL A 78 2.25 3.77 7.60
C VAL A 78 3.20 3.38 6.46
N ILE A 79 2.71 3.19 5.23
CA ILE A 79 3.55 2.85 4.08
C ILE A 79 4.60 3.94 3.81
N LEU A 80 4.23 5.22 3.87
CA LEU A 80 5.16 6.34 3.73
C LEU A 80 6.29 6.28 4.76
N VAL A 81 5.96 6.00 6.03
CA VAL A 81 6.94 5.83 7.11
C VAL A 81 7.85 4.65 6.83
N LEU A 82 7.31 3.51 6.36
CA LEU A 82 8.12 2.33 6.03
C LEU A 82 9.12 2.59 4.91
N VAL A 83 8.67 3.19 3.81
CA VAL A 83 9.54 3.52 2.66
C VAL A 83 10.62 4.52 3.08
N SER A 84 10.23 5.56 3.82
CA SER A 84 11.17 6.58 4.30
C SER A 84 12.20 6.00 5.27
N TYR A 85 11.76 5.15 6.20
CA TYR A 85 12.65 4.52 7.17
C TYR A 85 13.65 3.57 6.49
N PHE A 86 13.19 2.81 5.49
CA PHE A 86 14.07 1.95 4.70
C PHE A 86 15.17 2.76 3.99
N LEU A 87 14.85 3.92 3.42
CA LEU A 87 15.83 4.79 2.78
C LEU A 87 16.88 5.36 3.76
N ILE A 88 16.51 5.61 5.03
CA ILE A 88 17.42 6.15 6.04
C ILE A 88 18.35 5.05 6.60
N ARG A 89 17.82 3.84 6.83
CA ARG A 89 18.58 2.70 7.38
C ARG A 89 18.33 1.42 6.58
N PRO A 90 18.91 1.28 5.38
CA PRO A 90 18.67 0.11 4.54
C PRO A 90 19.35 -1.16 5.09
N TYR A 91 18.81 -2.32 4.74
CA TYR A 91 19.42 -3.65 4.92
C TYR A 91 19.88 -4.07 6.32
N THR A 92 19.26 -3.53 7.38
CA THR A 92 19.45 -4.06 8.74
C THR A 92 18.34 -5.04 9.11
N TYR A 93 18.63 -5.98 10.03
CA TYR A 93 17.61 -6.87 10.58
C TYR A 93 16.44 -6.09 11.20
N SER A 94 16.74 -5.00 11.92
CA SER A 94 15.73 -4.12 12.52
C SER A 94 14.84 -3.48 11.46
N THR A 95 15.41 -3.05 10.33
CA THR A 95 14.64 -2.51 9.20
C THR A 95 13.76 -3.56 8.55
N ALA A 96 14.29 -4.77 8.33
CA ALA A 96 13.50 -5.87 7.78
C ALA A 96 12.29 -6.19 8.68
N LEU A 97 12.51 -6.28 10.00
CA LEU A 97 11.45 -6.55 10.97
C LEU A 97 10.43 -5.39 11.04
N PHE A 98 10.90 -4.14 11.00
CA PHE A 98 10.04 -2.96 11.02
C PHE A 98 9.15 -2.87 9.78
N VAL A 99 9.73 -3.07 8.58
CA VAL A 99 8.98 -3.10 7.32
C VAL A 99 7.98 -4.26 7.33
N TYR A 100 8.40 -5.46 7.74
CA TYR A 100 7.51 -6.61 7.85
C TYR A 100 6.33 -6.34 8.80
N ALA A 101 6.60 -5.85 10.02
CA ALA A 101 5.56 -5.55 11.00
C ALA A 101 4.60 -4.45 10.53
N GLY A 102 5.12 -3.40 9.87
CA GLY A 102 4.28 -2.35 9.32
C GLY A 102 3.36 -2.86 8.19
N TYR A 103 3.84 -3.73 7.32
CA TYR A 103 2.97 -4.39 6.33
C TYR A 103 1.91 -5.28 6.99
N GLN A 104 2.24 -6.01 8.06
CA GLN A 104 1.21 -6.76 8.79
C GLN A 104 0.13 -5.82 9.35
N LEU A 105 0.53 -4.67 9.89
CA LEU A 105 -0.40 -3.67 10.42
C LEU A 105 -1.32 -3.10 9.34
N THR A 106 -0.83 -2.86 8.12
CA THR A 106 -1.70 -2.39 7.03
C THR A 106 -2.64 -3.49 6.54
N PHE A 107 -2.16 -4.74 6.48
CA PHE A 107 -2.98 -5.89 6.08
C PHE A 107 -4.12 -6.21 7.05
N VAL A 108 -3.98 -5.91 8.35
CA VAL A 108 -5.07 -6.02 9.33
C VAL A 108 -6.33 -5.28 8.89
N PHE A 109 -6.19 -4.13 8.20
CA PHE A 109 -7.30 -3.34 7.70
C PHE A 109 -7.73 -3.69 6.26
N GLY A 110 -7.02 -4.59 5.58
CA GLY A 110 -7.23 -4.90 4.16
C GLY A 110 -8.65 -5.37 3.85
N SER A 111 -9.14 -6.39 4.56
CA SER A 111 -10.51 -6.91 4.36
C SER A 111 -11.59 -5.87 4.71
N TYR A 112 -11.35 -5.04 5.72
CA TYR A 112 -12.23 -3.93 6.09
C TYR A 112 -12.32 -2.91 4.95
N LEU A 113 -11.19 -2.47 4.41
CA LEU A 113 -11.13 -1.46 3.34
C LEU A 113 -11.83 -1.95 2.08
N VAL A 114 -11.58 -3.19 1.66
CA VAL A 114 -12.23 -3.80 0.48
C VAL A 114 -13.75 -3.87 0.68
N ARG A 115 -14.22 -4.35 1.83
CA ARG A 115 -15.66 -4.48 2.09
C ARG A 115 -16.35 -3.12 2.21
N THR A 116 -15.67 -2.13 2.79
CA THR A 116 -16.22 -0.78 2.93
C THR A 116 -16.27 -0.06 1.57
N GLU A 117 -15.28 -0.30 0.70
CA GLU A 117 -15.28 0.17 -0.69
C GLU A 117 -16.51 -0.34 -1.46
N THR A 118 -16.88 -1.62 -1.30
CA THR A 118 -18.06 -2.17 -1.99
C THR A 118 -19.37 -1.54 -1.52
N LEU A 119 -19.47 -1.19 -0.24
CA LEU A 119 -20.63 -0.50 0.34
C LEU A 119 -20.79 0.94 -0.16
N PHE A 120 -19.70 1.64 -0.47
CA PHE A 120 -19.74 3.01 -1.00
C PHE A 120 -19.86 3.05 -2.53
N LEU A 121 -19.25 2.10 -3.23
CA LEU A 121 -19.35 1.96 -4.68
C LEU A 121 -20.52 1.05 -5.08
N ARG A 122 -21.72 1.28 -4.54
CA ARG A 122 -22.91 0.39 -4.68
C ARG A 122 -23.29 -0.02 -6.11
N LYS A 123 -22.90 0.75 -7.12
CA LYS A 123 -23.24 0.46 -8.53
C LYS A 123 -22.24 -0.54 -9.10
N LYS A 124 -22.74 -1.66 -9.65
CA LYS A 124 -21.93 -2.70 -10.33
C LYS A 124 -20.88 -2.13 -11.29
N ARG A 125 -21.26 -1.14 -12.10
CA ARG A 125 -20.34 -0.44 -13.02
C ARG A 125 -19.18 0.26 -12.29
N LEU A 126 -19.43 0.90 -11.15
CA LEU A 126 -18.38 1.59 -10.38
C LEU A 126 -17.43 0.61 -9.72
N LEU A 127 -17.92 -0.54 -9.23
CA LEU A 127 -17.08 -1.62 -8.71
C LEU A 127 -16.16 -2.18 -9.79
N SER A 128 -16.75 -2.56 -10.93
CA SER A 128 -15.99 -3.09 -12.06
C SER A 128 -14.91 -2.11 -12.55
N LEU A 129 -15.21 -0.81 -12.59
CA LEU A 129 -14.20 0.20 -12.92
C LEU A 129 -13.11 0.29 -11.86
N ALA A 130 -13.45 0.27 -10.56
CA ALA A 130 -12.44 0.27 -9.50
C ALA A 130 -11.51 -0.95 -9.58
N ASP A 131 -12.07 -2.14 -9.83
CA ASP A 131 -11.30 -3.37 -10.01
C ASP A 131 -10.41 -3.32 -11.24
N MET A 132 -10.92 -2.84 -12.37
CA MET A 132 -10.11 -2.66 -13.58
C MET A 132 -8.95 -1.68 -13.37
N TYR A 133 -9.16 -0.57 -12.66
CA TYR A 133 -8.09 0.38 -12.33
C TYR A 133 -7.04 -0.23 -11.39
N LYS A 134 -7.46 -1.03 -10.40
CA LYS A 134 -6.53 -1.77 -9.53
C LYS A 134 -5.66 -2.74 -10.34
N GLN A 135 -6.28 -3.54 -11.21
CA GLN A 135 -5.57 -4.52 -12.04
C GLN A 135 -4.64 -3.86 -13.05
N ALA A 136 -5.08 -2.79 -13.72
CA ALA A 136 -4.25 -2.04 -14.65
C ALA A 136 -3.06 -1.38 -13.94
N GLY A 137 -3.28 -0.80 -12.76
CA GLY A 137 -2.23 -0.21 -11.93
C GLY A 137 -1.20 -1.25 -11.51
N TYR A 138 -1.65 -2.38 -10.97
CA TYR A 138 -0.79 -3.49 -10.57
C TYR A 138 0.05 -4.02 -11.74
N LEU A 139 -0.57 -4.30 -12.88
CA LEU A 139 0.13 -4.76 -14.09
C LEU A 139 1.17 -3.74 -14.55
N LEU A 140 0.81 -2.45 -14.61
CA LEU A 140 1.76 -1.41 -14.99
C LEU A 140 2.93 -1.33 -14.00
N GLY A 141 2.65 -1.43 -12.69
CA GLY A 141 3.68 -1.49 -11.65
C GLY A 141 4.67 -2.64 -11.87
N LEU A 142 4.17 -3.84 -12.18
CA LEU A 142 5.03 -5.00 -12.48
C LEU A 142 5.91 -4.75 -13.71
N VAL A 143 5.33 -4.24 -14.81
CA VAL A 143 6.07 -3.94 -16.05
C VAL A 143 7.12 -2.87 -15.81
N VAL A 144 6.77 -1.79 -15.10
CA VAL A 144 7.70 -0.71 -14.78
C VAL A 144 8.82 -1.21 -13.86
N SER A 145 8.51 -2.04 -12.86
CA SER A 145 9.52 -2.66 -11.98
C SER A 145 10.52 -3.50 -12.78
N PHE A 146 10.02 -4.34 -13.69
CA PHE A 146 10.85 -5.15 -14.58
C PHE A 146 11.77 -4.30 -15.46
N VAL A 147 11.20 -3.28 -16.13
CA VAL A 147 11.97 -2.37 -16.99
C VAL A 147 12.99 -1.59 -16.18
N PHE A 148 12.65 -1.13 -14.98
CA PHE A 148 13.54 -0.39 -14.07
C PHE A 148 14.75 -1.24 -13.66
N TYR A 149 14.52 -2.47 -13.19
CA TYR A 149 15.63 -3.34 -12.81
C TYR A 149 16.50 -3.74 -14.01
N ARG A 150 15.89 -3.93 -15.19
CA ARG A 150 16.62 -4.26 -16.40
C ARG A 150 17.44 -3.08 -16.92
N SER A 151 16.94 -1.85 -16.79
CA SER A 151 17.68 -0.65 -17.20
C SER A 151 18.87 -0.37 -16.29
N LEU A 152 18.75 -0.59 -14.97
CA LEU A 152 19.87 -0.51 -14.03
C LEU A 152 20.99 -1.51 -14.36
N ASP A 153 20.61 -2.71 -14.80
CA ASP A 153 21.54 -3.77 -15.18
C ASP A 153 22.34 -3.43 -16.44
N ILE A 154 21.65 -2.88 -17.46
CA ILE A 154 22.23 -2.64 -18.79
C ILE A 154 22.97 -1.29 -18.87
N PHE A 155 22.35 -0.21 -18.36
CA PHE A 155 22.87 1.15 -18.55
C PHE A 155 23.74 1.64 -17.40
N PHE A 156 23.43 1.24 -16.17
CA PHE A 156 24.10 1.74 -14.96
C PHE A 156 25.09 0.72 -14.36
N MET A 157 25.20 -0.48 -14.94
CA MET A 157 26.06 -1.58 -14.49
C MET A 157 25.89 -1.95 -13.00
N VAL A 158 24.70 -1.68 -12.43
CA VAL A 158 24.37 -2.02 -11.05
C VAL A 158 24.15 -3.52 -10.95
N LYS A 159 25.07 -4.24 -10.29
CA LYS A 159 25.04 -5.71 -10.25
C LYS A 159 24.37 -6.26 -8.99
N THR A 160 24.32 -5.51 -7.90
CA THR A 160 23.78 -6.03 -6.64
C THR A 160 22.26 -5.83 -6.58
N ASN A 161 21.55 -6.85 -6.07
CA ASN A 161 20.11 -6.74 -5.85
C ASN A 161 19.77 -5.68 -4.78
N GLN A 162 20.67 -5.46 -3.82
CA GLN A 162 20.52 -4.44 -2.79
C GLN A 162 20.59 -3.02 -3.36
N GLU A 163 21.49 -2.70 -4.28
CA GLU A 163 21.50 -1.37 -4.90
C GLU A 163 20.23 -1.15 -5.74
N LYS A 164 19.85 -2.12 -6.59
CA LYS A 164 18.62 -2.07 -7.39
C LYS A 164 17.38 -1.81 -6.54
N VAL A 165 17.27 -2.53 -5.42
CA VAL A 165 16.16 -2.37 -4.49
C VAL A 165 16.25 -1.04 -3.75
N TYR A 166 17.44 -0.55 -3.40
CA TYR A 166 17.55 0.77 -2.77
C TYR A 166 17.07 1.88 -3.71
N ASP A 167 17.48 1.83 -4.99
CA ASP A 167 17.13 2.84 -5.99
C ASP A 167 15.64 2.91 -6.29
N ILE A 168 14.95 1.76 -6.39
CA ILE A 168 13.50 1.76 -6.65
C ILE A 168 12.70 2.38 -5.50
N HIS A 169 13.24 2.42 -4.27
CA HIS A 169 12.54 3.01 -3.13
C HIS A 169 12.40 4.53 -3.23
N PHE A 170 13.27 5.21 -3.97
CA PHE A 170 13.06 6.63 -4.30
C PHE A 170 11.82 6.82 -5.20
N VAL A 171 11.63 5.93 -6.17
CA VAL A 171 10.42 5.93 -7.01
C VAL A 171 9.18 5.61 -6.18
N LEU A 172 9.27 4.59 -5.31
CA LEU A 172 8.19 4.23 -4.39
C LEU A 172 7.80 5.40 -3.47
N LEU A 173 8.78 6.17 -2.96
CA LEU A 173 8.52 7.33 -2.12
C LEU A 173 7.71 8.40 -2.86
N VAL A 174 8.09 8.72 -4.10
CA VAL A 174 7.37 9.70 -4.93
C VAL A 174 5.95 9.22 -5.23
N VAL A 175 5.79 7.94 -5.58
CA VAL A 175 4.48 7.34 -5.85
C VAL A 175 3.60 7.36 -4.59
N GLU A 176 4.17 7.08 -3.42
CA GLU A 176 3.45 7.08 -2.14
C GLU A 176 2.93 8.47 -1.76
N ILE A 177 3.76 9.51 -1.93
CA ILE A 177 3.33 10.90 -1.72
C ILE A 177 2.16 11.24 -2.67
N LEU A 178 2.25 10.81 -3.93
CA LEU A 178 1.17 11.01 -4.90
C LEU A 178 -0.11 10.26 -4.49
N ILE A 179 0.00 9.03 -3.99
CA ILE A 179 -1.13 8.23 -3.48
C ILE A 179 -1.86 8.96 -2.37
N ILE A 180 -1.13 9.49 -1.38
CA ILE A 180 -1.72 10.26 -0.27
C ILE A 180 -2.46 11.49 -0.80
N VAL A 181 -1.86 12.24 -1.72
CA VAL A 181 -2.50 13.42 -2.33
C VAL A 181 -3.78 13.02 -3.09
N LEU A 182 -3.76 11.94 -3.87
CA LEU A 182 -4.91 11.44 -4.61
C LEU A 182 -6.01 10.93 -3.67
N LEU A 183 -5.64 10.24 -2.59
CA LEU A 183 -6.57 9.78 -1.56
C LEU A 183 -7.30 10.98 -0.96
N VAL A 184 -6.58 11.98 -0.45
CA VAL A 184 -7.19 13.18 0.14
C VAL A 184 -8.11 13.89 -0.84
N ARG A 185 -7.69 14.03 -2.10
CA ARG A 185 -8.50 14.65 -3.17
C ARG A 185 -9.73 13.84 -3.57
N SER A 186 -9.77 12.54 -3.26
CA SER A 186 -10.89 11.66 -3.58
C SER A 186 -12.10 11.84 -2.64
N PHE A 187 -11.90 12.42 -1.45
CA PHE A 187 -12.96 12.67 -0.49
C PHE A 187 -13.37 14.15 -0.45
N ARG A 188 -14.66 14.40 -0.24
CA ARG A 188 -15.18 15.76 -0.02
C ARG A 188 -15.06 16.11 1.46
N ILE A 189 -14.08 16.96 1.77
CA ILE A 189 -13.79 17.44 3.12
C ILE A 189 -14.41 18.83 3.29
N ARG A 190 -15.21 19.01 4.35
CA ARG A 190 -15.69 20.32 4.80
C ARG A 190 -15.01 20.69 6.11
N ILE A 191 -14.36 21.85 6.14
CA ILE A 191 -13.79 22.46 7.33
C ILE A 191 -14.83 23.49 7.77
N ASP A 192 -15.70 23.05 8.68
CA ASP A 192 -16.54 23.94 9.47
C ASP A 192 -15.75 24.35 10.72
#